data_AF-A0A9D2A5P5-F1
#
_entry.id   AF-A0A9D2A5P5-F1
#
_cell.length_a   1.000
_cell.length_b   1.000
_cell.length_c   1.000
_cell.angle_alpha   90.00
_cell.angle_beta   90.00
_cell.angle_gamma   90.00
#
_symmetry.space_group_name_H-M   'P 1'
#
loop_
_entity.id
_entity.type
_entity.pdbx_description
1 polymer ?
#
loop_
_entity_poly.entity_id
_entity_poly.type
_entity_poly.pdbx_seq_one_letter_code
_entity_poly.pdbx_strand_id
1 'polypeptide(L)'
;MKKMRLFMCALVSCAFFAGCQQDWYEEPVTEGEPPLTYDEEFQIINDYASIDTVNNCYAVAIDDEIMQRERLTAKNVRLILQEFTKFNERLQEEIEEGTVVTLTLQNKHGFTSHTVNGEKSAIHFKDVYAPVADRVQTKANHGALGFGDGNWYDHSISFAASDHVTSRLNVEASSFWSIVMTCSTGTSAYGNKFTMSGTGRRTGVNRYWWWTGGGSAPFNWKFSVSGPVGGRASGSISFSDTY
;
A
#
# COMPACT_ATOMS: atom_id res chain seq x y z
N MET A 1 -36.23 -22.04 89.28
CA MET A 1 -37.09 -22.58 88.19
C MET A 1 -36.38 -22.28 86.87
N LYS A 2 -35.79 -23.29 86.18
CA LYS A 2 -36.27 -23.88 84.90
C LYS A 2 -36.53 -22.79 83.83
N LYS A 3 -35.88 -22.67 82.64
CA LYS A 3 -35.26 -23.57 81.63
C LYS A 3 -34.36 -22.69 80.71
N MET A 4 -33.17 -23.09 80.25
CA MET A 4 -32.81 -23.90 79.05
C MET A 4 -32.64 -23.12 77.73
N ARG A 5 -31.36 -23.01 77.31
CA ARG A 5 -30.71 -23.10 75.96
C ARG A 5 -31.33 -22.51 74.67
N LEU A 6 -30.51 -21.68 73.98
CA LEU A 6 -30.01 -21.74 72.59
C LEU A 6 -30.87 -22.38 71.46
N PHE A 7 -31.10 -21.65 70.35
CA PHE A 7 -30.53 -21.83 68.97
C PHE A 7 -31.47 -21.34 67.83
N MET A 8 -30.89 -20.63 66.83
CA MET A 8 -31.28 -20.48 65.39
C MET A 8 -32.68 -19.86 65.05
N CYS A 9 -32.92 -19.07 64.00
CA CYS A 9 -32.26 -18.91 62.70
C CYS A 9 -32.74 -17.61 61.99
N ALA A 10 -31.83 -16.97 61.25
CA ALA A 10 -31.98 -16.31 59.94
C ALA A 10 -33.06 -15.22 59.71
N LEU A 11 -32.64 -13.99 59.36
CA LEU A 11 -32.61 -13.53 57.95
C LEU A 11 -32.08 -12.08 57.82
N VAL A 12 -30.86 -11.97 57.28
CA VAL A 12 -30.45 -11.10 56.17
C VAL A 12 -30.95 -9.64 56.18
N SER A 13 -30.01 -8.72 56.41
CA SER A 13 -29.96 -7.42 55.72
C SER A 13 -28.49 -7.07 55.50
N CYS A 14 -27.95 -7.49 54.36
CA CYS A 14 -26.63 -7.08 53.89
C CYS A 14 -26.70 -5.61 53.46
N ALA A 15 -26.17 -4.71 54.28
CA ALA A 15 -25.78 -3.38 53.82
C ALA A 15 -24.47 -3.53 53.03
N PHE A 16 -24.59 -3.68 51.71
CA PHE A 16 -23.46 -3.58 50.80
C PHE A 16 -22.94 -2.13 50.83
N PHE A 17 -21.75 -1.94 51.37
CA PHE A 17 -20.89 -0.81 51.01
C PHE A 17 -20.35 -1.09 49.60
N ALA A 18 -21.07 -0.64 48.58
CA ALA A 18 -20.54 -0.53 47.23
C ALA A 18 -19.90 0.86 47.10
N GLY A 19 -18.61 0.87 46.80
CA GLY A 19 -17.81 2.08 46.65
C GLY A 19 -18.36 3.01 45.57
N CYS A 20 -18.32 4.31 45.85
CA CYS A 20 -18.44 5.34 44.83
C CYS A 20 -17.26 5.16 43.85
N GLN A 21 -17.56 4.67 42.65
CA GLN A 21 -16.69 4.88 41.50
C GLN A 21 -16.50 6.38 41.32
N GLN A 22 -15.25 6.82 41.18
CA GLN A 22 -14.91 8.17 40.77
C GLN A 22 -15.58 8.45 39.42
N ASP A 23 -16.52 9.39 39.43
CA ASP A 23 -17.03 10.01 38.22
C ASP A 23 -15.85 10.62 37.47
N TRP A 24 -15.60 10.12 36.26
CA TRP A 24 -14.72 10.77 35.31
C TRP A 24 -15.37 12.09 34.93
N TYR A 25 -14.65 13.20 35.14
CA TYR A 25 -15.05 14.50 34.65
C TYR A 25 -15.11 14.44 33.11
N GLU A 26 -16.30 14.36 32.55
CA GLU A 26 -16.54 14.78 31.17
C GLU A 26 -16.43 16.30 31.15
N GLU A 27 -15.30 16.83 30.65
CA GLU A 27 -15.22 18.24 30.30
C GLU A 27 -16.19 18.55 29.15
N PRO A 28 -16.93 19.68 29.23
CA PRO A 28 -17.88 20.04 28.18
C PRO A 28 -17.11 20.40 26.90
N VAL A 29 -17.45 19.72 25.80
CA VAL A 29 -16.93 19.97 24.46
C VAL A 29 -17.21 21.43 24.09
N THR A 30 -16.15 22.24 24.07
CA THR A 30 -16.17 23.57 23.46
C THR A 30 -16.55 23.38 22.00
N GLU A 31 -17.48 24.18 21.46
CA GLU A 31 -17.93 24.11 20.05
C GLU A 31 -16.71 24.16 19.11
N GLY A 32 -16.22 22.98 18.76
CA GLY A 32 -14.99 22.77 18.03
C GLY A 32 -15.28 22.63 16.55
N GLU A 33 -14.25 22.86 15.74
CA GLU A 33 -14.24 22.53 14.32
C GLU A 33 -14.87 21.15 14.05
N PRO A 34 -15.51 20.95 12.89
CA PRO A 34 -16.15 19.68 12.56
C PRO A 34 -15.16 18.51 12.71
N PRO A 35 -15.63 17.33 13.14
CA PRO A 35 -14.78 16.16 13.25
C PRO A 35 -14.22 15.80 11.87
N LEU A 36 -12.97 15.34 11.87
CA LEU A 36 -12.30 14.90 10.65
C LEU A 36 -13.04 13.70 10.04
N THR A 37 -13.09 13.66 8.73
CA THR A 37 -13.56 12.50 7.97
C THR A 37 -12.53 11.37 8.02
N TYR A 38 -12.96 10.14 7.69
CA TYR A 38 -12.04 9.00 7.58
C TYR A 38 -10.87 9.28 6.64
N ASP A 39 -11.14 9.90 5.49
CA ASP A 39 -10.11 10.19 4.48
C ASP A 39 -9.11 11.27 4.97
N GLU A 40 -9.58 12.26 5.73
CA GLU A 40 -8.71 13.28 6.34
C GLU A 40 -7.84 12.66 7.45
N GLU A 41 -8.42 11.84 8.32
CA GLU A 41 -7.65 11.12 9.34
C GLU A 41 -6.65 10.14 8.72
N PHE A 42 -7.00 9.47 7.62
CA PHE A 42 -6.09 8.61 6.87
C PHE A 42 -4.89 9.38 6.35
N GLN A 43 -5.10 10.56 5.77
CA GLN A 43 -4.01 11.40 5.28
C GLN A 43 -3.08 11.84 6.42
N ILE A 44 -3.64 12.25 7.55
CA ILE A 44 -2.87 12.61 8.74
C ILE A 44 -2.07 11.41 9.27
N ILE A 45 -2.67 10.24 9.40
CA ILE A 45 -1.97 9.04 9.89
C ILE A 45 -0.86 8.63 8.92
N ASN A 46 -1.10 8.73 7.62
CA ASN A 46 -0.10 8.49 6.59
C ASN A 46 1.08 9.48 6.67
N ASP A 47 0.87 10.67 7.23
CA ASP A 47 1.95 11.61 7.51
C ASP A 47 2.95 11.15 8.59
N TYR A 48 2.55 10.16 9.40
CA TYR A 48 3.40 9.50 10.39
C TYR A 48 3.91 8.14 9.92
N ALA A 49 3.57 7.72 8.71
CA ALA A 49 4.06 6.47 8.14
C ALA A 49 5.53 6.56 7.74
N SER A 50 6.20 5.41 7.72
CA SER A 50 7.56 5.22 7.22
C SER A 50 7.67 3.86 6.54
N ILE A 51 8.70 3.67 5.71
CA ILE A 51 9.06 2.36 5.18
C ILE A 51 10.11 1.75 6.13
N ASP A 52 9.78 0.62 6.73
CA ASP A 52 10.75 -0.20 7.44
C ASP A 52 11.48 -1.08 6.42
N THR A 53 12.71 -0.68 6.06
CA THR A 53 13.52 -1.38 5.07
C THR A 53 14.15 -2.67 5.60
N VAL A 54 14.15 -2.89 6.92
CA VAL A 54 14.67 -4.12 7.53
C VAL A 54 13.61 -5.21 7.47
N ASN A 55 12.37 -4.86 7.81
CA ASN A 55 11.23 -5.77 7.82
C ASN A 55 10.42 -5.75 6.52
N ASN A 56 10.79 -4.89 5.56
CA ASN A 56 10.14 -4.73 4.26
C ASN A 56 8.63 -4.45 4.35
N CYS A 57 8.23 -3.51 5.22
CA CYS A 57 6.83 -3.18 5.48
C CYS A 57 6.60 -1.67 5.67
N TYR A 58 5.34 -1.25 5.79
CA TYR A 58 5.00 0.09 6.25
C TYR A 58 4.87 0.11 7.77
N ALA A 59 5.54 1.06 8.42
CA ALA A 59 5.48 1.27 9.86
C ALA A 59 4.79 2.60 10.18
N VAL A 60 3.84 2.58 11.10
CA VAL A 60 3.08 3.74 11.58
C VAL A 60 2.99 3.65 13.10
N ALA A 61 3.27 4.77 13.79
CA ALA A 61 3.08 4.90 15.23
C ALA A 61 2.28 6.16 15.54
N ILE A 62 1.15 6.01 16.21
CA ILE A 62 0.26 7.10 16.65
C ILE A 62 0.15 6.98 18.17
N ASP A 63 0.67 7.98 18.89
CA ASP A 63 0.57 8.08 20.34
C ASP A 63 -0.54 9.06 20.76
N ASP A 64 -0.81 9.14 22.07
CA ASP A 64 -1.86 10.00 22.61
C ASP A 64 -1.62 11.49 22.31
N GLU A 65 -0.36 11.92 22.17
CA GLU A 65 -0.02 13.30 21.81
C GLU A 65 -0.43 13.60 20.37
N ILE A 66 -0.15 12.69 19.43
CA ILE A 66 -0.57 12.77 18.04
C ILE A 66 -2.11 12.71 17.95
N MET A 67 -2.74 11.81 18.70
CA MET A 67 -4.21 11.69 18.76
C MET A 67 -4.87 13.02 19.11
N GLN A 68 -4.37 13.69 20.16
CA GLN A 68 -4.92 14.96 20.63
C GLN A 68 -4.57 16.12 19.69
N ARG A 69 -3.29 16.24 19.29
CA ARG A 69 -2.80 17.33 18.44
C ARG A 69 -3.52 17.38 17.10
N GLU A 70 -3.74 16.23 16.48
CA GLU A 70 -4.33 16.12 15.15
C GLU A 70 -5.84 15.84 15.21
N ARG A 71 -6.44 15.82 16.40
CA ARG A 71 -7.88 15.59 16.62
C ARG A 71 -8.39 14.29 15.99
N LEU A 72 -7.57 13.23 16.05
CA LEU A 72 -7.91 11.93 15.51
C LEU A 72 -8.94 11.21 16.38
N THR A 73 -9.76 10.37 15.74
CA THR A 73 -10.73 9.55 16.46
C THR A 73 -10.18 8.14 16.65
N ALA A 74 -10.32 7.61 17.87
CA ALA A 74 -9.85 6.26 18.20
C ALA A 74 -10.45 5.18 17.27
N LYS A 75 -11.68 5.40 16.81
CA LYS A 75 -12.35 4.51 15.85
C LYS A 75 -11.62 4.48 14.51
N ASN A 76 -11.35 5.64 13.90
CA ASN A 76 -10.74 5.70 12.57
C ASN A 76 -9.27 5.28 12.64
N VAL A 77 -8.53 5.70 13.67
CA VAL A 77 -7.14 5.26 13.89
C VAL A 77 -7.05 3.74 13.94
N ARG A 78 -7.93 3.08 14.71
CA ARG A 78 -7.99 1.63 14.76
C ARG A 78 -8.25 0.99 13.39
N LEU A 79 -9.20 1.53 12.62
CA LEU A 79 -9.54 1.01 11.30
C LEU A 79 -8.37 1.17 10.32
N ILE A 80 -7.74 2.34 10.32
CA ILE A 80 -6.62 2.67 9.42
C ILE A 80 -5.41 1.80 9.73
N LEU A 81 -5.05 1.64 11.01
CA LEU A 81 -3.96 0.74 11.41
C LEU A 81 -4.24 -0.72 11.04
N GLN A 82 -5.50 -1.18 11.12
CA GLN A 82 -5.88 -2.51 10.63
C GLN A 82 -5.71 -2.66 9.11
N GLU A 83 -5.92 -1.61 8.32
CA GLU A 83 -5.65 -1.62 6.88
C GLU A 83 -4.15 -1.75 6.60
N PHE A 84 -3.30 -1.02 7.32
CA PHE A 84 -1.84 -1.16 7.24
C PHE A 84 -1.39 -2.59 7.56
N THR A 85 -1.90 -3.19 8.64
CA THR A 85 -1.56 -4.58 9.01
C THR A 85 -1.94 -5.56 7.91
N LYS A 86 -3.19 -5.54 7.43
CA LYS A 86 -3.65 -6.43 6.35
C LYS A 86 -2.86 -6.25 5.06
N PHE A 87 -2.39 -5.04 4.81
CA PHE A 87 -1.55 -4.80 3.64
C PHE A 87 -0.13 -5.38 3.83
N ASN A 88 0.47 -5.15 4.99
CA ASN A 88 1.79 -5.71 5.33
C ASN A 88 1.79 -7.24 5.33
N GLU A 89 0.71 -7.90 5.78
CA GLU A 89 0.56 -9.36 5.69
C GLU A 89 0.61 -9.85 4.23
N ARG A 90 -0.16 -9.21 3.34
CA ARG A 90 -0.13 -9.54 1.89
C ARG A 90 1.22 -9.26 1.25
N LEU A 91 1.89 -8.18 1.65
CA LEU A 91 3.25 -7.87 1.18
C LEU A 91 4.25 -8.97 1.55
N GLN A 92 4.19 -9.47 2.78
CA GLN A 92 5.08 -10.52 3.25
C GLN A 92 4.87 -11.81 2.46
N GLU A 93 3.61 -12.21 2.24
CA GLU A 93 3.27 -13.35 1.38
C GLU A 93 3.86 -13.19 -0.03
N GLU A 94 3.68 -12.02 -0.67
CA GLU A 94 4.23 -11.76 -2.00
C GLU A 94 5.76 -11.83 -2.04
N ILE A 95 6.44 -11.27 -1.04
CA ILE A 95 7.91 -11.30 -0.93
C ILE A 95 8.41 -12.73 -0.72
N GLU A 96 7.76 -13.51 0.14
CA GLU A 96 8.09 -14.92 0.41
C GLU A 96 7.89 -15.80 -0.84
N GLU A 97 6.89 -15.50 -1.66
CA GLU A 97 6.67 -16.13 -2.97
C GLU A 97 7.71 -15.73 -4.03
N GLY A 98 8.64 -14.83 -3.71
CA GLY A 98 9.68 -14.34 -4.62
C GLY A 98 9.18 -13.27 -5.60
N THR A 99 8.06 -12.60 -5.29
CA THR A 99 7.59 -11.44 -6.04
C THR A 99 8.48 -10.24 -5.73
N VAL A 100 8.89 -9.50 -6.75
CA VAL A 100 9.56 -8.21 -6.51
C VAL A 100 8.52 -7.14 -6.20
N VAL A 101 8.64 -6.61 -4.99
CA VAL A 101 7.74 -5.61 -4.43
C VAL A 101 8.46 -4.27 -4.33
N THR A 102 7.85 -3.20 -4.84
CA THR A 102 8.28 -1.83 -4.58
C THR A 102 7.31 -1.14 -3.63
N LEU A 103 7.78 -0.90 -2.42
CA LEU A 103 7.11 -0.09 -1.41
C LEU A 103 7.30 1.38 -1.76
N THR A 104 6.22 2.15 -1.75
CA THR A 104 6.29 3.60 -1.93
C THR A 104 5.45 4.35 -0.93
N LEU A 105 6.04 5.42 -0.40
CA LEU A 105 5.42 6.27 0.60
C LEU A 105 5.44 7.72 0.13
N GLN A 106 4.28 8.38 0.19
CA GLN A 106 4.16 9.83 0.01
C GLN A 106 3.56 10.34 1.29
N ASN A 107 4.18 11.35 1.85
CA ASN A 107 3.61 12.07 2.97
C ASN A 107 4.13 13.51 2.98
N LYS A 108 3.80 14.26 4.03
CA LYS A 108 4.37 15.59 4.30
C LYS A 108 5.90 15.63 4.26
N HIS A 109 6.58 14.51 4.50
CA HIS A 109 8.05 14.40 4.45
C HIS A 109 8.60 14.14 3.04
N GLY A 110 7.72 14.02 2.05
CA GLY A 110 8.07 13.84 0.65
C GLY A 110 7.88 12.42 0.15
N PHE A 111 8.64 12.05 -0.87
CA PHE A 111 8.55 10.75 -1.53
C PHE A 111 9.68 9.83 -1.08
N THR A 112 9.32 8.63 -0.64
CA THR A 112 10.27 7.56 -0.34
C THR A 112 9.86 6.28 -1.06
N SER A 113 10.83 5.51 -1.54
CA SER A 113 10.58 4.23 -2.20
C SER A 113 11.66 3.22 -1.85
N HIS A 114 11.27 1.96 -1.67
CA HIS A 114 12.16 0.84 -1.40
C HIS A 114 11.71 -0.36 -2.23
N THR A 115 12.64 -0.98 -2.97
CA THR A 115 12.34 -2.18 -3.74
C THR A 115 12.97 -3.38 -3.05
N VAL A 116 12.11 -4.32 -2.66
CA VAL A 116 12.50 -5.59 -2.07
C VAL A 116 12.83 -6.54 -3.20
N ASN A 117 14.12 -6.77 -3.42
CA ASN A 117 14.60 -7.81 -4.32
C ASN A 117 15.04 -8.99 -3.45
N GLY A 118 14.20 -10.02 -3.33
CA GLY A 118 14.64 -11.30 -2.75
C GLY A 118 15.85 -11.75 -3.55
N GLU A 119 16.98 -12.02 -2.90
CA GLU A 119 18.28 -12.22 -3.55
C GLU A 119 18.22 -13.16 -4.77
N LYS A 120 18.08 -12.59 -5.95
CA LYS A 120 18.64 -13.10 -7.18
C LYS A 120 19.64 -12.06 -7.64
N SER A 121 20.88 -12.31 -7.25
CA SER A 121 22.15 -11.80 -7.80
C SER A 121 22.07 -10.46 -8.52
N ALA A 122 22.77 -9.44 -8.01
CA ALA A 122 23.02 -8.17 -8.69
C ALA A 122 23.26 -8.35 -10.20
N ILE A 123 22.21 -8.17 -11.01
CA ILE A 123 22.33 -8.05 -12.46
C ILE A 123 22.90 -6.66 -12.68
N HIS A 124 24.21 -6.59 -12.90
CA HIS A 124 24.85 -5.38 -13.38
C HIS A 124 24.39 -5.15 -14.83
N PHE A 125 23.56 -4.14 -15.03
CA PHE A 125 23.25 -3.64 -16.35
C PHE A 125 24.52 -3.10 -17.00
N LYS A 126 24.80 -3.57 -18.22
CA LYS A 126 25.75 -2.91 -19.09
C LYS A 126 24.94 -2.24 -20.19
N ASP A 127 24.99 -0.92 -20.26
CA ASP A 127 24.43 -0.16 -21.36
C ASP A 127 25.10 -0.65 -22.65
N VAL A 128 24.35 -1.33 -23.51
CA VAL A 128 24.81 -1.70 -24.84
C VAL A 128 24.32 -0.63 -25.80
N TYR A 129 25.25 0.16 -26.33
CA TYR A 129 24.98 1.14 -27.37
C TYR A 129 24.38 0.47 -28.62
N ALA A 130 23.12 0.77 -28.93
CA ALA A 130 22.48 0.43 -30.18
C ALA A 130 22.69 1.57 -31.21
N PRO A 131 23.41 1.33 -32.33
CA PRO A 131 23.65 2.33 -33.36
C PRO A 131 22.33 2.87 -33.92
N VAL A 132 22.31 4.17 -34.23
CA VAL A 132 21.12 4.89 -34.74
C VAL A 132 20.52 4.23 -35.99
N ALA A 133 21.32 3.51 -36.78
CA ALA A 133 20.88 2.79 -37.98
C ALA A 133 19.97 1.58 -37.69
N ASP A 134 20.06 1.00 -36.49
CA ASP A 134 19.28 -0.17 -36.08
C ASP A 134 18.03 0.21 -35.26
N ARG A 135 17.84 1.52 -35.01
CA ARG A 135 16.68 2.06 -34.30
C ARG A 135 15.48 2.09 -35.25
N VAL A 136 14.62 1.09 -35.18
CA VAL A 136 13.30 1.16 -35.81
C VAL A 136 12.52 2.28 -35.13
N GLN A 137 12.24 3.37 -35.85
CA GLN A 137 11.32 4.41 -35.38
C GLN A 137 9.94 3.77 -35.19
N THR A 138 9.51 3.59 -33.94
CA THR A 138 8.09 3.44 -33.63
C THR A 138 7.64 4.64 -32.80
N LYS A 139 6.42 5.12 -33.06
CA LYS A 139 5.79 6.21 -32.30
C LYS A 139 5.80 5.78 -30.84
N ALA A 140 6.58 6.47 -30.00
CA ALA A 140 7.13 6.01 -28.71
C ALA A 140 6.13 5.65 -27.59
N ASN A 141 4.87 5.34 -27.89
CA ASN A 141 3.87 4.86 -26.95
C ASN A 141 3.11 3.68 -27.57
N HIS A 142 3.14 2.55 -26.88
CA HIS A 142 2.55 1.27 -27.30
C HIS A 142 1.18 1.01 -26.66
N GLY A 143 0.62 2.02 -26.00
CA GLY A 143 -0.67 1.95 -25.32
C GLY A 143 -0.53 1.95 -23.80
N ALA A 144 -1.67 1.82 -23.13
CA ALA A 144 -1.73 1.82 -21.68
C ALA A 144 -2.83 0.91 -21.15
N LEU A 145 -2.62 0.35 -19.96
CA LEU A 145 -3.66 -0.27 -19.15
C LEU A 145 -4.22 0.79 -18.21
N GLY A 146 -5.52 1.05 -18.30
CA GLY A 146 -6.21 2.01 -17.45
C GLY A 146 -6.96 1.33 -16.31
N PHE A 147 -7.17 2.08 -15.24
CA PHE A 147 -8.03 1.67 -14.13
C PHE A 147 -8.75 2.89 -13.57
N GLY A 148 -9.91 2.66 -12.95
CA GLY A 148 -10.73 3.66 -12.28
C GLY A 148 -11.53 3.06 -11.15
N ASP A 149 -11.77 3.85 -10.11
CA ASP A 149 -12.46 3.44 -8.89
C ASP A 149 -11.93 2.09 -8.33
N GLY A 150 -10.61 1.92 -8.36
CA GLY A 150 -9.92 0.74 -7.84
C GLY A 150 -10.01 -0.51 -8.74
N ASN A 151 -10.50 -0.39 -9.98
CA ASN A 151 -10.70 -1.51 -10.89
C ASN A 151 -10.06 -1.27 -12.25
N TRP A 152 -9.42 -2.30 -12.81
CA TRP A 152 -8.87 -2.26 -14.16
C TRP A 152 -9.98 -2.18 -15.21
N TYR A 153 -9.78 -1.33 -16.22
CA TYR A 153 -10.62 -1.35 -17.43
C TYR A 153 -10.22 -2.52 -18.34
N ASP A 154 -8.92 -2.77 -18.42
CA ASP A 154 -8.31 -3.84 -19.20
C ASP A 154 -7.31 -4.61 -18.33
N HIS A 155 -7.32 -5.93 -18.42
CA HIS A 155 -6.44 -6.80 -17.64
C HIS A 155 -5.16 -7.23 -18.36
N SER A 156 -5.02 -6.88 -19.64
CA SER A 156 -3.85 -7.25 -20.42
C SER A 156 -3.68 -6.36 -21.64
N ILE A 157 -2.44 -6.15 -22.04
CA ILE A 157 -2.09 -5.44 -23.27
C ILE A 157 -1.03 -6.24 -24.02
N SER A 158 -1.08 -6.20 -25.34
CA SER A 158 -0.07 -6.79 -26.21
C SER A 158 0.27 -5.85 -27.34
N PHE A 159 1.56 -5.74 -27.66
CA PHE A 159 2.05 -4.82 -28.68
C PHE A 159 3.39 -5.27 -29.24
N ALA A 160 3.70 -4.83 -30.45
CA ALA A 160 4.99 -5.06 -31.09
C ALA A 160 5.96 -3.92 -30.73
N ALA A 161 7.12 -4.23 -30.17
CA ALA A 161 8.12 -3.24 -29.77
C ALA A 161 9.55 -3.78 -29.99
N SER A 162 10.55 -2.95 -29.67
CA SER A 162 11.96 -3.35 -29.67
C SER A 162 12.25 -4.43 -28.62
N ASP A 163 13.51 -4.85 -28.54
CA ASP A 163 13.98 -5.79 -27.53
C ASP A 163 13.96 -5.22 -26.10
N HIS A 164 13.74 -3.90 -25.95
CA HIS A 164 13.65 -3.21 -24.67
C HIS A 164 12.42 -2.31 -24.56
N VAL A 165 11.68 -2.43 -23.47
CA VAL A 165 10.46 -1.64 -23.20
C VAL A 165 10.54 -1.00 -21.82
N THR A 166 10.13 0.26 -21.73
CA THR A 166 9.92 0.96 -20.47
C THR A 166 8.43 1.00 -20.15
N SER A 167 8.04 0.73 -18.90
CA SER A 167 6.70 1.06 -18.42
C SER A 167 6.70 2.15 -17.35
N ARG A 168 5.67 2.99 -17.44
CA ARG A 168 5.45 4.18 -16.61
C ARG A 168 4.08 4.12 -15.96
N LEU A 169 4.06 4.22 -14.64
CA LEU A 169 2.85 4.19 -13.83
C LEU A 169 2.43 5.60 -13.40
N ASN A 170 1.13 5.87 -13.52
CA ASN A 170 0.45 7.02 -12.93
C ASN A 170 -0.77 6.51 -12.16
N VAL A 171 -0.94 6.95 -10.92
CA VAL A 171 -2.05 6.59 -10.03
C VAL A 171 -2.59 7.85 -9.38
N GLU A 172 -3.88 8.10 -9.43
CA GLU A 172 -4.56 9.11 -8.64
C GLU A 172 -5.46 8.39 -7.65
N ALA A 173 -5.14 8.47 -6.37
CA ALA A 173 -5.92 7.79 -5.33
C ALA A 173 -6.09 8.71 -4.13
N SER A 174 -7.23 8.58 -3.44
CA SER A 174 -7.45 9.18 -2.12
C SER A 174 -7.09 8.24 -0.97
N SER A 175 -6.94 6.94 -1.26
CA SER A 175 -6.69 5.87 -0.29
C SER A 175 -5.62 4.91 -0.80
N PHE A 176 -5.40 3.83 -0.06
CA PHE A 176 -4.45 2.78 -0.41
C PHE A 176 -4.74 2.15 -1.78
N TRP A 177 -3.68 1.86 -2.56
CA TRP A 177 -3.73 1.17 -3.84
C TRP A 177 -2.56 0.18 -3.99
N SER A 178 -2.78 -0.91 -4.72
CA SER A 178 -1.78 -1.93 -5.06
C SER A 178 -1.92 -2.35 -6.51
N ILE A 179 -0.80 -2.53 -7.20
CA ILE A 179 -0.74 -2.91 -8.61
C ILE A 179 0.23 -4.05 -8.74
N VAL A 180 -0.22 -5.12 -9.39
CA VAL A 180 0.61 -6.28 -9.75
C VAL A 180 0.56 -6.44 -11.25
N MET A 181 1.72 -6.38 -11.90
CA MET A 181 1.89 -6.52 -13.34
C MET A 181 2.84 -7.67 -13.65
N THR A 182 2.47 -8.54 -14.58
CA THR A 182 3.30 -9.66 -15.06
C THR A 182 3.61 -9.48 -16.54
N CYS A 183 4.87 -9.62 -16.90
CA CYS A 183 5.33 -9.74 -18.28
C CYS A 183 5.55 -11.21 -18.63
N SER A 184 4.97 -11.69 -19.72
CA SER A 184 5.14 -13.09 -20.16
C SER A 184 6.20 -13.28 -21.25
N THR A 185 6.68 -12.18 -21.83
CA THR A 185 7.52 -12.17 -23.04
C THR A 185 8.97 -11.73 -22.78
N GLY A 186 9.20 -11.13 -21.63
CA GLY A 186 10.51 -10.64 -21.20
C GLY A 186 10.63 -10.60 -19.69
N THR A 187 11.78 -10.14 -19.22
CA THR A 187 12.10 -9.96 -17.80
C THR A 187 12.66 -8.56 -17.59
N SER A 188 12.64 -8.11 -16.35
CA SER A 188 13.44 -6.98 -15.87
C SER A 188 14.58 -7.50 -14.97
N ALA A 189 15.36 -6.60 -14.35
CA ALA A 189 16.37 -7.00 -13.34
C ALA A 189 15.71 -7.59 -12.10
N TYR A 190 14.42 -7.34 -12.00
CA TYR A 190 13.54 -7.68 -10.91
C TYR A 190 12.63 -8.86 -11.30
N GLY A 191 12.98 -9.62 -12.34
CA GLY A 191 12.18 -10.73 -12.84
C GLY A 191 11.04 -10.28 -13.76
N ASN A 192 10.08 -11.19 -13.96
CA ASN A 192 8.98 -11.01 -14.90
C ASN A 192 7.68 -10.52 -14.24
N LYS A 193 7.63 -10.38 -12.92
CA LYS A 193 6.49 -9.87 -12.15
C LYS A 193 6.94 -8.63 -11.39
N PHE A 194 6.07 -7.63 -11.36
CA PHE A 194 6.29 -6.35 -10.72
C PHE A 194 5.10 -5.99 -9.83
N THR A 195 5.34 -5.75 -8.54
CA THR A 195 4.35 -5.20 -7.61
C THR A 195 4.72 -3.79 -7.17
N MET A 196 3.74 -2.88 -7.17
CA MET A 196 3.84 -1.58 -6.50
C MET A 196 2.62 -1.31 -5.64
N SER A 197 2.84 -0.69 -4.48
CA SER A 197 1.76 -0.21 -3.63
C SER A 197 2.05 1.17 -3.07
N GLY A 198 0.99 1.84 -2.63
CA GLY A 198 1.11 3.11 -1.93
C GLY A 198 -0.23 3.70 -1.55
N THR A 199 -0.19 4.95 -1.09
CA THR A 199 -1.34 5.76 -0.70
C THR A 199 -1.29 7.10 -1.46
N GLY A 200 -2.46 7.69 -1.74
CA GLY A 200 -2.54 9.02 -2.32
C GLY A 200 -2.20 9.11 -3.84
N ARG A 201 -2.11 10.34 -4.34
CA ARG A 201 -1.79 10.64 -5.75
C ARG A 201 -0.31 10.41 -6.09
N ARG A 202 -0.07 9.75 -7.22
CA ARG A 202 1.20 9.43 -7.87
C ARG A 202 1.18 9.79 -9.36
N THR A 203 2.09 10.64 -9.80
CA THR A 203 2.31 10.85 -11.24
C THR A 203 3.79 10.63 -11.56
N GLY A 204 4.09 9.99 -12.68
CA GLY A 204 5.46 9.92 -13.22
C GLY A 204 6.40 8.86 -12.64
N VAL A 205 5.92 7.72 -12.16
CA VAL A 205 6.82 6.63 -11.73
C VAL A 205 7.34 5.87 -12.95
N ASN A 206 8.57 6.19 -13.39
CA ASN A 206 9.27 5.54 -14.51
C ASN A 206 10.25 4.50 -13.97
N ARG A 207 9.91 3.20 -13.88
CA ARG A 207 10.85 2.28 -13.21
C ARG A 207 11.00 0.86 -13.74
N TYR A 208 10.32 0.48 -14.81
CA TYR A 208 10.34 -0.93 -15.21
C TYR A 208 10.91 -1.04 -16.62
N TRP A 209 12.22 -1.26 -16.68
CA TRP A 209 12.92 -1.62 -17.90
C TRP A 209 12.81 -3.13 -18.08
N TRP A 210 12.14 -3.50 -19.16
CA TRP A 210 11.94 -4.88 -19.58
C TRP A 210 12.83 -5.15 -20.78
N TRP A 211 13.43 -6.34 -20.82
CA TRP A 211 14.16 -6.84 -21.96
C TRP A 211 13.79 -8.31 -22.22
N THR A 212 14.11 -8.78 -23.41
CA THR A 212 13.94 -10.19 -23.78
C THR A 212 15.28 -10.82 -24.13
N GLY A 213 15.39 -12.15 -23.99
CA GLY A 213 16.64 -12.90 -24.09
C GLY A 213 17.23 -13.06 -25.51
N GLY A 214 16.74 -12.29 -26.49
CA GLY A 214 17.19 -12.32 -27.88
C GLY A 214 16.18 -12.93 -28.87
N GLY A 215 16.43 -12.70 -30.16
CA GLY A 215 15.54 -13.01 -31.28
C GLY A 215 15.60 -11.91 -32.35
N SER A 216 14.63 -11.87 -33.25
CA SER A 216 14.53 -10.81 -34.26
C SER A 216 13.35 -9.91 -33.96
N ALA A 217 13.62 -8.61 -33.79
CA ALA A 217 12.59 -7.59 -33.61
C ALA A 217 11.67 -7.49 -34.85
N PRO A 218 10.41 -7.06 -34.70
CA PRO A 218 9.77 -6.63 -33.45
C PRO A 218 9.33 -7.81 -32.57
N PHE A 219 9.49 -7.65 -31.26
CA PHE A 219 9.02 -8.62 -30.27
C PHE A 219 7.58 -8.34 -29.90
N ASN A 220 6.77 -9.39 -29.78
CA ASN A 220 5.39 -9.27 -29.32
C ASN A 220 5.38 -9.28 -27.79
N TRP A 221 5.32 -8.11 -27.18
CA TRP A 221 5.27 -7.93 -25.74
C TRP A 221 3.88 -8.20 -25.20
N LYS A 222 3.80 -8.86 -24.05
CA LYS A 222 2.54 -9.22 -23.40
C LYS A 222 2.62 -8.97 -21.90
N PHE A 223 1.82 -8.01 -21.46
CA PHE A 223 1.66 -7.66 -20.05
C PHE A 223 0.26 -8.00 -19.58
N SER A 224 0.14 -8.50 -18.36
CA SER A 224 -1.12 -8.71 -17.67
C SER A 224 -1.08 -8.08 -16.29
N VAL A 225 -2.25 -7.70 -15.78
CA VAL A 225 -2.43 -7.14 -14.43
C VAL A 225 -3.44 -7.97 -13.66
N SER A 226 -3.20 -8.14 -12.36
CA SER A 226 -3.99 -9.00 -11.49
C SER A 226 -4.53 -8.27 -10.27
N GLY A 227 -5.69 -8.74 -9.79
CA GLY A 227 -6.39 -8.17 -8.63
C GLY A 227 -7.01 -6.79 -8.89
N PRO A 228 -7.94 -6.33 -8.03
CA PRO A 228 -8.36 -4.94 -8.04
C PRO A 228 -7.20 -4.05 -7.59
N VAL A 229 -7.09 -2.86 -8.17
CA VAL A 229 -6.12 -1.83 -7.74
C VAL A 229 -6.40 -1.39 -6.30
N GLY A 230 -7.68 -1.44 -5.90
CA GLY A 230 -8.12 -1.07 -4.56
C GLY A 230 -8.23 0.45 -4.38
N GLY A 231 -8.94 0.84 -3.31
CA GLY A 231 -9.25 2.24 -3.02
C GLY A 231 -10.13 2.91 -4.08
N ARG A 232 -10.29 4.23 -3.99
CA ARG A 232 -10.85 5.05 -5.09
C ARG A 232 -9.71 5.52 -6.00
N ALA A 233 -8.95 4.55 -6.53
CA ALA A 233 -7.78 4.80 -7.35
C ALA A 233 -8.12 4.79 -8.84
N SER A 234 -7.62 5.76 -9.60
CA SER A 234 -7.74 5.85 -11.05
C SER A 234 -6.39 6.15 -11.68
N GLY A 235 -6.09 5.66 -12.88
CA GLY A 235 -4.77 5.88 -13.45
C GLY A 235 -4.45 4.99 -14.63
N SER A 236 -3.16 4.88 -14.92
CA SER A 236 -2.68 4.04 -16.04
C SER A 236 -1.25 3.57 -15.90
N ILE A 237 -0.96 2.43 -16.53
CA ILE A 237 0.41 1.98 -16.86
C ILE A 237 0.58 2.12 -18.37
N SER A 238 1.51 2.97 -18.79
CA SER A 238 1.86 3.18 -20.20
C SER A 238 3.17 2.49 -20.56
N PHE A 239 3.31 2.10 -21.84
CA PHE A 239 4.47 1.37 -22.34
C PHE A 239 5.11 2.10 -23.53
N SER A 240 6.43 2.09 -23.60
CA SER A 240 7.22 2.74 -24.66
C SER A 240 8.48 1.94 -24.95
N ASP A 241 9.04 2.07 -26.15
CA ASP A 241 10.40 1.59 -26.41
C ASP A 241 11.40 2.26 -25.47
N THR A 242 12.40 1.50 -25.02
CA THR A 242 13.56 2.04 -24.30
C THR A 242 14.56 2.56 -25.33
N TYR A 243 14.97 3.82 -25.22
CA TYR A 243 15.83 4.55 -26.19
C TYR A 243 17.24 4.00 -26.39
#